data_AF-A0AAD5UIH9-F1
#
_entry.id   AF-A0AAD5UIH9-F1
#
_cell.length_a   1.000
_cell.length_b   1.000
_cell.length_c   1.000
_cell.angle_alpha   90.00
_cell.angle_beta   90.00
_cell.angle_gamma   90.00
#
_symmetry.space_group_name_H-M   'P 1'
#
loop_
_entity.id
_entity.type
_entity.pdbx_description
1 polymer ?
#
loop_
_entity_poly.entity_id
_entity_poly.type
_entity_poly.pdbx_seq_one_letter_code
_entity_poly.pdbx_strand_id
1 'polypeptide(L)'
;MYPILLAALASAAPSYHLSYSSSLFDGVPSSLIPPAGTKLMAKYFGSGTQNYVCSGGAWTLDSADAILAPNSESLKNPEVSHYFVNGKPTWRYLNDESVVTGAAVNKATVGKDDIVWILLARNNALSSDSGKFSNVVNIMRVYTKGGLPTGNCTTNQSVRVAYNADYWFFTN
;
A
#
# COMPACT_ATOMS: atom_id res chain seq x y z
N MET A 1 -58.54 -15.89 30.98
CA MET A 1 -57.53 -14.98 30.43
C MET A 1 -56.16 -15.60 30.72
N TYR A 2 -55.50 -16.17 29.70
CA TYR A 2 -54.15 -16.72 29.77
C TYR A 2 -53.31 -16.01 28.71
N PRO A 3 -52.14 -15.42 29.02
CA PRO A 3 -51.30 -14.83 28.00
C PRO A 3 -50.40 -15.92 27.39
N ILE A 4 -50.40 -15.99 26.06
CA ILE A 4 -49.46 -16.81 25.27
C ILE A 4 -48.18 -15.98 25.11
N LEU A 5 -47.07 -16.45 25.68
CA LEU A 5 -45.75 -15.89 25.41
C LEU A 5 -45.23 -16.47 24.08
N LEU A 6 -45.05 -15.62 23.07
CA LEU A 6 -44.27 -15.97 21.87
C LEU A 6 -42.79 -15.88 22.20
N ALA A 7 -42.09 -17.01 22.17
CA ALA A 7 -40.63 -17.05 22.20
C ALA A 7 -40.09 -16.72 20.80
N ALA A 8 -39.38 -15.60 20.67
CA ALA A 8 -38.63 -15.25 19.48
C ALA A 8 -37.35 -16.09 19.42
N LEU A 9 -37.26 -17.00 18.44
CA LEU A 9 -36.01 -17.69 18.09
C LEU A 9 -35.09 -16.69 17.39
N ALA A 10 -34.07 -16.21 18.09
CA ALA A 10 -32.97 -15.48 17.48
C ALA A 10 -32.13 -16.46 16.64
N SER A 11 -32.28 -16.38 15.31
CA SER A 11 -31.39 -17.04 14.36
C SER A 11 -30.02 -16.34 14.39
N ALA A 12 -29.04 -16.96 15.02
CA ALA A 12 -27.64 -16.52 14.91
C ALA A 12 -27.10 -16.92 13.53
N ALA A 13 -26.91 -15.94 12.66
CA ALA A 13 -26.27 -16.16 11.36
C ALA A 13 -24.81 -16.61 11.55
N PRO A 14 -24.29 -17.56 10.74
CA PRO A 14 -22.90 -17.98 10.83
C PRO A 14 -21.99 -16.79 10.49
N SER A 15 -21.09 -16.42 11.41
CA SER A 15 -20.00 -15.49 11.11
C SER A 15 -18.99 -16.22 10.24
N TYR A 16 -19.07 -16.04 8.93
CA TYR A 16 -18.04 -16.48 7.99
C TYR A 16 -16.81 -15.58 8.16
N HIS A 17 -15.98 -15.87 9.15
CA HIS A 17 -14.61 -15.33 9.17
C HIS A 17 -13.86 -16.02 8.03
N LEU A 18 -13.74 -15.35 6.89
CA LEU A 18 -12.75 -15.71 5.89
C LEU A 18 -11.37 -15.53 6.51
N SER A 19 -10.85 -16.61 7.08
CA SER A 19 -9.48 -16.74 7.52
C SER A 19 -8.59 -16.60 6.28
N TYR A 20 -7.76 -15.56 6.24
CA TYR A 20 -6.58 -15.60 5.38
C TYR A 20 -5.85 -16.92 5.62
N SER A 21 -5.32 -17.56 4.57
CA SER A 21 -4.30 -18.60 4.75
C SER A 21 -3.25 -17.99 5.68
N SER A 22 -3.05 -18.60 6.85
CA SER A 22 -2.21 -18.05 7.93
C SER A 22 -0.82 -17.60 7.46
N SER A 23 -0.32 -18.16 6.36
CA SER A 23 0.97 -17.84 5.76
C SER A 23 1.06 -16.55 4.92
N LEU A 24 -0.06 -15.91 4.53
CA LEU A 24 0.02 -14.75 3.63
C LEU A 24 0.81 -13.58 4.24
N PHE A 25 0.70 -13.41 5.55
CA PHE A 25 1.30 -12.31 6.30
C PHE A 25 2.47 -12.76 7.17
N ASP A 26 3.06 -13.93 6.89
CA ASP A 26 4.24 -14.40 7.63
C ASP A 26 5.35 -13.35 7.55
N GLY A 27 5.89 -12.97 8.71
CA GLY A 27 6.92 -11.93 8.81
C GLY A 27 6.40 -10.49 8.70
N VAL A 28 5.10 -10.27 8.48
CA VAL A 28 4.48 -8.93 8.47
C VAL A 28 3.95 -8.59 9.87
N PRO A 29 4.32 -7.43 10.46
CA PRO A 29 3.74 -6.97 11.72
C PRO A 29 2.21 -6.89 11.65
N SER A 30 1.53 -7.32 12.71
CA SER A 30 0.05 -7.33 12.76
C SER A 30 -0.58 -5.96 12.54
N SER A 31 0.13 -4.87 12.89
CA SER A 31 -0.31 -3.49 12.63
C SER A 31 -0.37 -3.13 11.14
N LEU A 32 0.29 -3.88 10.27
CA LEU A 32 0.24 -3.68 8.82
C LEU A 32 -0.74 -4.62 8.11
N ILE A 33 -1.40 -5.52 8.85
CA ILE A 33 -2.43 -6.37 8.28
C ILE A 33 -3.65 -5.48 7.96
N PRO A 34 -4.20 -5.54 6.72
CA PRO A 34 -5.39 -4.79 6.35
C PRO A 34 -6.60 -5.17 7.20
N PRO A 35 -7.64 -4.33 7.26
CA PRO A 35 -8.87 -4.65 7.99
C PRO A 35 -9.47 -6.00 7.58
N ALA A 36 -10.09 -6.67 8.55
CA ALA A 36 -10.78 -7.93 8.31
C ALA A 36 -11.83 -7.79 7.21
N GLY A 37 -11.99 -8.83 6.38
CA GLY A 37 -12.92 -8.84 5.25
C GLY A 37 -12.32 -8.32 3.94
N THR A 38 -11.17 -7.63 3.98
CA THR A 38 -10.46 -7.31 2.74
C THR A 38 -9.88 -8.56 2.07
N LYS A 39 -9.65 -8.49 0.75
CA LYS A 39 -9.16 -9.60 -0.07
C LYS A 39 -7.99 -9.14 -0.92
N LEU A 40 -6.96 -9.98 -1.03
CA LEU A 40 -5.82 -9.71 -1.89
C LEU A 40 -6.29 -9.74 -3.35
N MET A 41 -6.11 -8.62 -4.06
CA MET A 41 -6.43 -8.48 -5.48
C MET A 41 -5.21 -8.72 -6.36
N ALA A 42 -4.08 -8.10 -6.02
CA ALA A 42 -2.86 -8.19 -6.82
C ALA A 42 -1.60 -8.01 -5.97
N LYS A 43 -0.51 -8.63 -6.42
CA LYS A 43 0.85 -8.38 -5.92
C LYS A 43 1.72 -7.93 -7.08
N TYR A 44 2.60 -6.97 -6.80
CA TYR A 44 3.57 -6.47 -7.75
C TYR A 44 4.92 -6.28 -7.05
N PHE A 45 6.00 -6.60 -7.76
CA PHE A 45 7.34 -6.19 -7.39
C PHE A 45 7.60 -4.79 -7.97
N GLY A 46 7.98 -3.85 -7.12
CA GLY A 46 8.30 -2.47 -7.50
C GLY A 46 9.80 -2.18 -7.42
N SER A 47 10.30 -1.44 -8.41
CA SER A 47 11.68 -0.96 -8.48
C SER A 47 11.69 0.49 -8.95
N GLY A 48 12.49 1.33 -8.30
CA GLY A 48 12.63 2.73 -8.68
C GLY A 48 13.36 3.57 -7.64
N THR A 49 12.98 4.83 -7.50
CA THR A 49 13.60 5.76 -6.55
C THR A 49 12.57 6.44 -5.65
N GLN A 50 13.00 6.72 -4.42
CA GLN A 50 12.43 7.78 -3.61
C GLN A 50 13.28 9.03 -3.79
N ASN A 51 12.65 10.16 -4.00
CA ASN A 51 13.33 11.41 -4.33
C ASN A 51 13.17 12.37 -3.15
N TYR A 52 14.29 12.91 -2.69
CA TYR A 52 14.35 13.77 -1.52
C TYR A 52 14.91 15.13 -1.91
N VAL A 53 14.41 16.16 -1.23
CA VAL A 53 14.98 17.50 -1.22
C VAL A 53 15.37 17.85 0.21
N CYS A 54 16.53 18.48 0.37
CA CYS A 54 17.00 18.93 1.66
C CYS A 54 16.34 20.26 2.03
N SER A 55 15.67 20.31 3.17
CA SER A 55 15.10 21.51 3.75
C SER A 55 15.60 21.68 5.18
N GLY A 56 16.24 22.82 5.46
CA GLY A 56 16.77 23.11 6.80
C GLY A 56 17.81 22.08 7.29
N GLY A 57 18.60 21.51 6.38
CA GLY A 57 19.58 20.47 6.71
C GLY A 57 19.01 19.07 6.92
N ALA A 58 17.71 18.86 6.68
CA ALA A 58 17.06 17.56 6.79
C ALA A 58 16.48 17.10 5.44
N TRP A 59 16.68 15.83 5.11
CA TRP A 59 16.07 15.21 3.94
C TRP A 59 14.55 15.11 4.13
N THR A 60 13.82 15.70 3.18
CA THR A 60 12.36 15.60 3.10
C THR A 60 11.98 14.84 1.85
N LEU A 61 11.07 13.87 1.99
CA LEU A 61 10.54 13.13 0.84
C LEU A 61 9.72 14.08 -0.03
N ASP A 62 10.07 14.15 -1.31
CA ASP A 62 9.44 15.01 -2.30
C ASP A 62 8.53 14.22 -3.25
N SER A 63 9.09 13.17 -3.87
CA SER A 63 8.41 12.39 -4.88
C SER A 63 8.91 10.95 -4.95
N ALA A 64 8.26 10.13 -5.77
CA ALA A 64 8.71 8.80 -6.11
C ALA A 64 8.67 8.64 -7.63
N ASP A 65 9.51 7.76 -8.15
CA ASP A 65 9.48 7.34 -9.54
C ASP A 65 9.84 5.86 -9.59
N ALA A 66 8.83 5.03 -9.75
CA ALA A 66 8.99 3.58 -9.77
C ALA A 66 8.03 2.91 -10.73
N ILE A 67 8.45 1.74 -11.20
CA ILE A 67 7.63 0.84 -11.98
C ILE A 67 7.38 -0.44 -11.20
N LEU A 68 6.23 -1.05 -11.44
CA LEU A 68 5.76 -2.24 -10.78
C LEU A 68 5.38 -3.28 -11.84
N ALA A 69 5.83 -4.52 -11.64
CA ALA A 69 5.57 -5.66 -12.52
C ALA A 69 5.22 -6.90 -11.69
N PRO A 70 4.59 -7.95 -12.25
CA PRO A 70 4.17 -9.13 -11.49
C PRO A 70 5.30 -9.79 -10.66
N ASN A 71 6.55 -9.64 -11.12
CA ASN A 71 7.76 -10.08 -10.44
C ASN A 71 8.97 -9.26 -10.93
N SER A 72 10.14 -9.46 -10.31
CA SER A 72 11.38 -8.75 -10.65
C SER A 72 11.87 -9.01 -12.08
N GLU A 73 11.63 -10.19 -12.63
CA GLU A 73 12.04 -10.57 -14.00
C GLU A 73 11.23 -9.82 -15.06
N SER A 74 10.01 -9.40 -14.71
CA SER A 74 9.05 -8.75 -15.60
C SER A 74 9.16 -7.23 -15.61
N LEU A 75 10.13 -6.62 -14.92
CA LEU A 75 10.30 -5.16 -14.86
C LEU A 75 10.53 -4.48 -16.23
N LYS A 76 10.93 -5.24 -17.26
CA LYS A 76 11.03 -4.72 -18.64
C LYS A 76 9.67 -4.45 -19.28
N ASN A 77 8.59 -5.04 -18.74
CA ASN A 77 7.21 -4.87 -19.18
C ASN A 77 6.34 -4.51 -17.95
N PRO A 78 6.50 -3.29 -17.42
CA PRO A 78 5.77 -2.90 -16.21
C PRO A 78 4.28 -2.80 -16.48
N GLU A 79 3.49 -3.10 -15.45
CA GLU A 79 2.03 -2.99 -15.49
C GLU A 79 1.52 -1.76 -14.75
N VAL A 80 2.32 -1.21 -13.85
CA VAL A 80 1.92 -0.13 -12.94
C VAL A 80 3.04 0.89 -12.83
N SER A 81 2.71 2.18 -12.89
CA SER A 81 3.62 3.27 -12.53
C SER A 81 3.28 3.81 -11.14
N HIS A 82 4.30 4.10 -10.33
CA HIS A 82 4.17 4.70 -9.01
C HIS A 82 4.85 6.07 -8.95
N TYR A 83 4.11 7.07 -8.51
CA TYR A 83 4.52 8.47 -8.42
C TYR A 83 3.70 9.20 -7.35
N PHE A 84 3.96 10.49 -7.13
CA PHE A 84 3.22 11.29 -6.15
C PHE A 84 2.29 12.29 -6.83
N VAL A 85 1.05 12.40 -6.34
CA VAL A 85 0.09 13.46 -6.69
C VAL A 85 -0.23 14.23 -5.43
N ASN A 86 0.02 15.55 -5.42
CA ASN A 86 -0.22 16.41 -4.26
C ASN A 86 0.42 15.87 -2.97
N GLY A 87 1.66 15.37 -3.07
CA GLY A 87 2.42 14.81 -1.95
C GLY A 87 1.91 13.44 -1.45
N LYS A 88 1.02 12.77 -2.19
CA LYS A 88 0.47 11.46 -1.81
C LYS A 88 0.94 10.37 -2.78
N PRO A 89 1.29 9.18 -2.28
CA PRO A 89 1.67 8.05 -3.11
C PRO A 89 0.50 7.58 -3.97
N THR A 90 0.76 7.44 -5.27
CA THR A 90 -0.23 7.14 -6.30
C THR A 90 0.29 6.00 -7.17
N TRP A 91 -0.60 5.09 -7.56
CA TRP A 91 -0.33 3.99 -8.48
C TRP A 91 -1.32 4.08 -9.63
N ARG A 92 -0.81 3.96 -10.84
CA ARG A 92 -1.61 3.94 -12.06
C ARG A 92 -1.40 2.63 -12.80
N TYR A 93 -2.48 1.92 -13.07
CA TYR A 93 -2.45 0.74 -13.92
C TYR A 93 -2.34 1.15 -15.38
N LEU A 94 -1.32 0.68 -16.08
CA LEU A 94 -0.95 1.21 -17.41
C LEU A 94 -1.87 0.74 -18.54
N ASN A 95 -2.65 -0.33 -18.34
CA ASN A 95 -3.51 -0.85 -19.40
C ASN A 95 -4.85 -0.09 -19.51
N ASP A 96 -5.42 0.36 -18.39
CA ASP A 96 -6.71 1.08 -18.38
C ASP A 96 -6.62 2.47 -17.74
N GLU A 97 -5.40 2.92 -17.41
CA GLU A 97 -5.08 4.21 -16.80
C GLU A 97 -5.78 4.46 -15.44
N SER A 98 -6.40 3.44 -14.83
CA SER A 98 -7.03 3.59 -13.51
C SER A 98 -5.99 3.87 -12.43
N VAL A 99 -6.34 4.80 -11.53
CA VAL A 99 -5.46 5.32 -10.51
C VAL A 99 -5.99 4.97 -9.12
N VAL A 100 -5.09 4.60 -8.22
CA VAL A 100 -5.35 4.59 -6.78
C VAL A 100 -4.31 5.43 -6.05
N THR A 101 -4.77 6.31 -5.17
CA THR A 101 -3.92 7.12 -4.28
C THR A 101 -4.08 6.65 -2.85
N GLY A 102 -2.98 6.55 -2.10
CA GLY A 102 -2.97 6.06 -0.73
C GLY A 102 -2.74 7.15 0.31
N ALA A 103 -3.33 6.98 1.49
CA ALA A 103 -2.99 7.70 2.71
C ALA A 103 -2.44 6.72 3.74
N ALA A 104 -1.28 7.03 4.33
CA ALA A 104 -0.65 6.19 5.35
C ALA A 104 -1.58 6.02 6.56
N VAL A 105 -1.83 4.77 6.96
CA VAL A 105 -2.58 4.48 8.20
C VAL A 105 -1.70 3.84 9.27
N ASN A 106 -0.78 2.95 8.89
CA ASN A 106 0.20 2.35 9.79
C ASN A 106 1.55 2.17 9.10
N LYS A 107 2.64 2.15 9.88
CA LYS A 107 4.03 2.01 9.40
C LYS A 107 4.83 1.11 10.33
N ALA A 108 5.86 0.45 9.80
CA ALA A 108 6.86 -0.27 10.57
C ALA A 108 8.27 0.00 10.03
N THR A 109 9.19 0.33 10.94
CA THR A 109 10.63 0.45 10.62
C THR A 109 11.24 -0.94 10.56
N VAL A 110 11.98 -1.24 9.49
CA VAL A 110 12.48 -2.61 9.22
C VAL A 110 13.99 -2.68 8.98
N GLY A 111 14.65 -1.54 8.77
CA GLY A 111 16.08 -1.44 8.55
C GLY A 111 16.52 0.02 8.60
N LYS A 112 17.81 0.26 8.82
CA LYS A 112 18.35 1.63 8.92
C LYS A 112 18.37 2.37 7.59
N ASP A 113 18.48 1.64 6.47
CA ASP A 113 18.58 2.19 5.12
C ASP A 113 17.33 1.90 4.27
N ASP A 114 16.40 1.11 4.83
CA ASP A 114 15.21 0.64 4.14
C ASP A 114 14.04 1.57 4.47
N ILE A 115 13.33 2.07 3.45
CA ILE A 115 12.09 2.82 3.68
C ILE A 115 11.09 1.96 4.44
N VAL A 116 10.28 2.58 5.30
CA VAL A 116 9.33 1.86 6.14
C VAL A 116 8.38 0.99 5.33
N TRP A 117 8.04 -0.16 5.92
CA TRP A 117 6.84 -0.87 5.50
C TRP A 117 5.63 -0.05 5.91
N ILE A 118 4.58 -0.10 5.11
CA ILE A 118 3.45 0.82 5.25
C ILE A 118 2.16 0.18 4.77
N LEU A 119 1.11 0.37 5.55
CA LEU A 119 -0.27 0.12 5.15
C LEU A 119 -0.89 1.48 4.81
N LEU A 120 -1.54 1.54 3.65
CA LEU A 120 -2.25 2.71 3.18
C LEU A 120 -3.74 2.39 3.01
N ALA A 121 -4.59 3.36 3.34
CA ALA A 121 -5.99 3.36 2.95
C ALA A 121 -6.17 4.17 1.67
N ARG A 122 -7.13 3.76 0.84
CA ARG A 122 -7.53 4.49 -0.37
C ARG A 122 -7.91 5.93 -0.04
N ASN A 123 -7.41 6.88 -0.82
CA ASN A 123 -7.90 8.24 -0.87
C ASN A 123 -8.89 8.39 -2.02
N ASN A 124 -10.18 8.44 -1.70
CA ASN A 124 -11.26 8.51 -2.69
C ASN A 124 -11.19 9.77 -3.58
N ALA A 125 -10.75 10.91 -3.05
CA ALA A 125 -10.74 12.17 -3.80
C ALA A 125 -9.72 12.19 -4.96
N LEU A 126 -8.76 11.26 -4.97
CA LEU A 126 -7.65 11.21 -5.92
C LEU A 126 -7.51 9.81 -6.56
N SER A 127 -8.56 9.01 -6.53
CA SER A 127 -8.58 7.66 -7.10
C SER A 127 -9.70 7.54 -8.14
N SER A 128 -9.50 6.70 -9.14
CA SER A 128 -10.49 6.44 -10.19
C SER A 128 -11.68 5.65 -9.67
N ASP A 129 -12.88 5.97 -10.13
CA ASP A 129 -14.11 5.22 -9.79
C ASP A 129 -14.37 4.05 -10.75
N SER A 130 -13.52 3.86 -11.77
CA SER A 130 -13.58 2.76 -12.73
C SER A 130 -12.19 2.19 -13.07
N GLY A 131 -12.16 1.01 -13.68
CA GLY A 131 -10.95 0.27 -14.04
C GLY A 131 -10.39 -0.60 -12.92
N LYS A 132 -9.25 -1.25 -13.17
CA LYS A 132 -8.65 -2.27 -12.30
C LYS A 132 -8.41 -1.77 -10.87
N PHE A 133 -8.04 -0.50 -10.71
CA PHE A 133 -7.74 0.09 -9.41
C PHE A 133 -8.92 0.77 -8.72
N SER A 134 -10.14 0.73 -9.28
CA SER A 134 -11.30 1.41 -8.67
C SER A 134 -11.76 0.81 -7.36
N ASN A 135 -11.62 -0.50 -7.19
CA ASN A 135 -12.09 -1.20 -5.99
C ASN A 135 -10.99 -1.39 -4.93
N VAL A 136 -9.77 -0.91 -5.18
CA VAL A 136 -8.68 -1.01 -4.21
C VAL A 136 -8.99 -0.13 -3.00
N VAL A 137 -9.10 -0.75 -1.83
CA VAL A 137 -9.38 -0.09 -0.54
C VAL A 137 -8.12 0.06 0.33
N ASN A 138 -7.16 -0.85 0.18
CA ASN A 138 -5.88 -0.80 0.87
C ASN A 138 -4.71 -1.16 -0.03
N ILE A 139 -3.56 -0.55 0.25
CA ILE A 139 -2.28 -0.88 -0.37
C ILE A 139 -1.29 -1.15 0.76
N MET A 140 -0.55 -2.25 0.67
CA MET A 140 0.62 -2.49 1.50
C MET A 140 1.87 -2.33 0.65
N ARG A 141 2.90 -1.72 1.24
CA ARG A 141 4.28 -1.81 0.75
C ARG A 141 5.12 -2.50 1.82
N VAL A 142 5.68 -3.65 1.47
CA VAL A 142 6.44 -4.53 2.36
C VAL A 142 7.72 -5.01 1.68
N TYR A 143 8.58 -5.71 2.42
CA TYR A 143 9.87 -6.23 1.95
C TYR A 143 10.75 -5.19 1.25
N THR A 144 10.73 -3.96 1.75
CA THR A 144 11.51 -2.84 1.23
C THR A 144 13.01 -3.08 1.35
N LYS A 145 13.76 -2.61 0.35
CA LYS A 145 15.22 -2.55 0.33
C LYS A 145 15.68 -1.20 -0.20
N GLY A 146 16.43 -0.45 0.59
CA GLY A 146 16.91 0.89 0.27
C GLY A 146 15.83 1.98 0.33
N GLY A 147 16.11 3.09 -0.35
CA GLY A 147 15.22 4.23 -0.49
C GLY A 147 15.38 5.33 0.58
N LEU A 148 16.19 5.13 1.63
CA LEU A 148 16.53 6.20 2.57
C LEU A 148 17.88 6.85 2.21
N PRO A 149 17.95 8.20 2.14
CA PRO A 149 19.22 8.89 1.92
C PRO A 149 20.12 8.73 3.15
N THR A 150 21.44 8.73 2.91
CA THR A 150 22.45 8.63 3.97
C THR A 150 23.12 9.99 4.20
N GLY A 151 23.58 10.21 5.44
CA GLY A 151 24.32 11.41 5.81
C GLY A 151 23.48 12.69 5.90
N ASN A 152 24.16 13.78 6.27
CA ASN A 152 23.58 15.13 6.31
C ASN A 152 23.42 15.68 4.89
N CYS A 153 22.64 16.76 4.76
CA CYS A 153 22.41 17.42 3.48
C CYS A 153 22.50 18.94 3.60
N THR A 154 22.73 19.59 2.47
CA THR A 154 22.71 21.06 2.36
C THR A 154 21.38 21.50 1.77
N THR A 155 20.78 22.58 2.28
CA THR A 155 19.51 23.13 1.78
C THR A 155 19.49 23.24 0.25
N ASN A 156 18.38 22.84 -0.37
CA ASN A 156 18.15 22.73 -1.82
C ASN A 156 18.92 21.63 -2.55
N GLN A 157 19.74 20.83 -1.86
CA GLN A 157 20.27 19.59 -2.44
C GLN A 157 19.12 18.61 -2.70
N SER A 158 19.18 17.87 -3.80
CA SER A 158 18.27 16.77 -4.10
C SER A 158 19.02 15.46 -4.31
N VAL A 159 18.35 14.35 -4.02
CA VAL A 159 18.88 13.01 -4.24
C VAL A 159 17.77 12.05 -4.64
N ARG A 160 18.09 11.11 -5.54
CA ARG A 160 17.23 9.99 -5.90
C ARG A 160 17.84 8.73 -5.32
N VAL A 161 17.14 8.09 -4.39
CA VAL A 161 17.63 6.91 -3.68
C VAL A 161 16.90 5.69 -4.19
N ALA A 162 17.66 4.75 -4.75
CA ALA A 162 17.10 3.52 -5.29
C ALA A 162 16.45 2.67 -4.20
N TYR A 163 15.32 2.04 -4.54
CA TYR A 163 14.65 1.07 -3.69
C TYR A 163 13.93 0.00 -4.49
N ASN A 164 13.72 -1.15 -3.85
CA ASN A 164 12.78 -2.18 -4.26
C ASN A 164 11.76 -2.46 -3.15
N ALA A 165 10.57 -2.92 -3.50
CA ALA A 165 9.55 -3.33 -2.54
C ALA A 165 8.48 -4.21 -3.18
N ASP A 166 7.77 -4.97 -2.37
CA ASP A 166 6.54 -5.62 -2.77
C ASP A 166 5.34 -4.72 -2.48
N TYR A 167 4.42 -4.63 -3.43
CA TYR A 167 3.18 -3.88 -3.34
C TYR A 167 1.98 -4.81 -3.44
N TRP A 168 1.15 -4.84 -2.42
CA TRP A 168 -0.03 -5.69 -2.35
C TRP A 168 -1.28 -4.82 -2.30
N PHE A 169 -2.20 -5.07 -3.22
CA PHE A 169 -3.42 -4.30 -3.40
C PHE A 169 -4.60 -5.13 -2.93
N PHE A 170 -5.49 -4.53 -2.14
CA PHE A 170 -6.62 -5.20 -1.52
C PHE A 170 -7.94 -4.53 -1.87
N THR A 171 -8.99 -5.33 -2.03
CA THR A 171 -10.39 -4.89 -2.19
C THR A 171 -11.20 -5.33 -0.97
N ASN A 172 -12.47 -4.93 -0.90
CA ASN A 172 -13.45 -5.62 -0.04
C ASN A 172 -13.87 -6.98 -0.64
#